data_AF-A0AAV0WR64-F1
#
_entry.id   AF-A0AAV0WR64-F1
#
_cell.length_a   1.000
_cell.length_b   1.000
_cell.length_c   1.000
_cell.angle_alpha   90.00
_cell.angle_beta   90.00
_cell.angle_gamma   90.00
#
_symmetry.space_group_name_H-M   'P 1'
#
loop_
_entity.id
_entity.type
_entity.pdbx_description
1 polymer ?
#
loop_
_entity_poly.entity_id
_entity_poly.type
_entity_poly.pdbx_seq_one_letter_code
_entity_poly.pdbx_strand_id
1 'polypeptide(L)'
;MHKTAFSTKSGHYEYLRMPFGLSSAPATFTRAMKSVLMGLEEMCTAYLDDIVVHGSSLNDHQQKLEQVFNRLRIHKLKLQPQKCSFLRKEVIYLGHVINENGVSPDPNKLKCIKEYPKPKNAKDIKSFLGLLNYYRRFVDNFAKTAKPLTYLLKKDVPFIWSDNCEHSFQELKKALMNPPLLVYPDWEAGKFNLCTDASQYAIGAVLSQGDVPKDQPIAYASRTLNKAENNYSVIQKELLAIVWAVKYFRPYLYGRHFTIITDHRPLTYLFGIKDASSQLMRWRLQLADYDYDIKYRAGPEHSNADCLSRIRVDTERLSGTSVIVNNNALCIVMVSFII
;
A
#
# COMPACT_ATOMS: atom_id res chain seq x y z
N MET A 1 15.33 -35.44 -14.60
CA MET A 1 15.12 -34.90 -13.24
C MET A 1 16.43 -35.14 -12.50
N HIS A 2 17.33 -34.15 -12.37
CA HIS A 2 18.64 -34.34 -11.69
C HIS A 2 19.14 -33.06 -10.98
N LYS A 3 18.34 -31.98 -10.97
CA LYS A 3 18.78 -30.65 -10.50
C LYS A 3 18.64 -30.47 -8.98
N THR A 4 17.96 -31.39 -8.30
CA THR A 4 17.75 -31.39 -6.85
C THR A 4 18.53 -32.51 -6.16
N ALA A 5 19.49 -33.13 -6.85
CA ALA A 5 20.34 -34.16 -6.27
C ALA A 5 21.32 -33.55 -5.25
N PHE A 6 21.55 -34.25 -4.15
CA PHE A 6 22.52 -33.90 -3.12
C PHE A 6 23.23 -35.15 -2.60
N SER A 7 24.43 -34.96 -2.07
CA SER A 7 25.30 -36.05 -1.61
C SER A 7 25.41 -36.00 -0.08
N THR A 8 25.31 -37.15 0.56
CA THR A 8 25.68 -37.34 1.97
C THR A 8 26.82 -38.35 2.05
N LYS A 9 27.39 -38.56 3.25
CA LYS A 9 28.43 -39.57 3.46
C LYS A 9 27.96 -41.00 3.12
N SER A 10 26.65 -41.23 3.10
CA SER A 10 26.04 -42.55 2.86
C SER A 10 25.44 -42.72 1.46
N GLY A 11 25.55 -41.73 0.56
CA GLY A 11 25.12 -41.87 -0.82
C GLY A 11 24.60 -40.59 -1.48
N HIS A 12 24.04 -40.76 -2.67
CA HIS A 12 23.42 -39.70 -3.46
C HIS A 12 21.90 -39.81 -3.41
N TYR A 13 21.23 -38.71 -3.12
CA TYR A 13 19.79 -38.62 -2.97
C TYR A 13 19.24 -37.49 -3.82
N GLU A 14 17.96 -37.53 -4.14
CA GLU A 14 17.25 -36.42 -4.79
C GLU A 14 15.90 -36.17 -4.11
N TYR A 15 15.42 -34.93 -4.23
CA TYR A 15 14.11 -34.58 -3.70
C TYR A 15 12.98 -35.00 -4.65
N LEU A 16 12.02 -35.75 -4.11
CA LEU A 16 10.77 -36.15 -4.81
C LEU A 16 9.66 -35.08 -4.72
N ARG A 17 9.84 -34.10 -3.82
CA ARG A 17 8.96 -32.94 -3.62
C ARG A 17 9.79 -31.66 -3.76
N MET A 18 9.13 -30.52 -3.76
CA MET A 18 9.83 -29.24 -3.87
C MET A 18 10.67 -28.96 -2.61
N PRO A 19 12.02 -28.95 -2.69
CA PRO A 19 12.83 -28.60 -1.53
C PRO A 19 12.81 -27.09 -1.26
N PHE A 20 13.11 -26.73 -0.01
CA PHE A 20 13.42 -25.35 0.35
C PHE A 20 14.70 -24.86 -0.36
N GLY A 21 14.79 -23.54 -0.58
CA GLY A 21 15.96 -22.90 -1.17
C GLY A 21 15.94 -22.79 -2.70
N LEU A 22 14.98 -23.42 -3.39
CA LEU A 22 14.78 -23.16 -4.82
C LEU A 22 14.21 -21.76 -5.04
N SER A 23 14.89 -20.96 -5.85
CA SER A 23 14.47 -19.59 -6.18
C SER A 23 13.07 -19.51 -6.83
N SER A 24 12.65 -20.55 -7.53
CA SER A 24 11.33 -20.63 -8.21
C SER A 24 10.23 -21.29 -7.36
N ALA A 25 10.55 -21.81 -6.17
CA ALA A 25 9.58 -22.49 -5.32
C ALA A 25 8.41 -21.57 -4.90
N PRO A 26 8.65 -20.34 -4.39
CA PRO A 26 7.57 -19.43 -3.98
C PRO A 26 6.57 -19.10 -5.11
N ALA A 27 7.10 -18.86 -6.31
CA ALA A 27 6.28 -18.55 -7.48
C ALA A 27 5.46 -19.74 -7.96
N THR A 28 6.03 -20.95 -7.89
CA THR A 28 5.33 -22.19 -8.26
C THR A 28 4.25 -22.53 -7.27
N PHE A 29 4.51 -22.40 -5.96
CA PHE A 29 3.52 -22.61 -4.92
C PHE A 29 2.37 -21.61 -5.03
N THR A 30 2.66 -20.32 -5.21
CA THR A 30 1.63 -19.28 -5.42
C THR A 30 0.73 -19.60 -6.62
N ARG A 31 1.31 -20.07 -7.74
CA ARG A 31 0.53 -20.46 -8.92
C ARG A 31 -0.37 -21.67 -8.65
N ALA A 32 0.14 -22.66 -7.93
CA ALA A 32 -0.64 -23.81 -7.50
C ALA A 32 -1.80 -23.38 -6.59
N MET A 33 -1.52 -22.53 -5.59
CA MET A 33 -2.54 -22.01 -4.67
C MET A 33 -3.63 -21.20 -5.37
N LYS A 34 -3.27 -20.33 -6.33
CA LYS A 34 -4.24 -19.62 -7.17
C LYS A 34 -5.14 -20.57 -7.95
N SER A 35 -4.58 -21.67 -8.45
CA SER A 35 -5.35 -22.68 -9.20
C SER A 35 -6.28 -23.47 -8.27
N VAL A 36 -5.80 -23.84 -7.08
CA VAL A 36 -6.57 -24.56 -6.06
C VAL A 36 -7.74 -23.72 -5.55
N LEU A 37 -7.53 -22.43 -5.31
CA LEU A 37 -8.54 -21.53 -4.74
C LEU A 37 -9.38 -20.80 -5.80
N MET A 38 -9.25 -21.19 -7.07
CA MET A 38 -10.03 -20.59 -8.15
C MET A 38 -11.54 -20.71 -7.87
N GLY A 39 -12.27 -19.61 -8.02
CA GLY A 39 -13.69 -19.49 -7.69
C GLY A 39 -14.00 -19.25 -6.21
N LEU A 40 -12.99 -19.06 -5.35
CA LEU A 40 -13.12 -18.67 -3.94
C LEU A 40 -12.48 -17.32 -3.62
N GLU A 41 -12.15 -16.52 -4.65
CA GLU A 41 -11.40 -15.26 -4.53
C GLU A 41 -12.16 -14.20 -3.73
N GLU A 42 -13.50 -14.24 -3.74
CA GLU A 42 -14.34 -13.35 -2.93
C GLU A 42 -14.38 -13.72 -1.44
N MET A 43 -14.01 -14.96 -1.10
CA MET A 43 -14.07 -15.48 0.26
C MET A 43 -12.71 -15.48 0.95
N CYS A 44 -11.64 -15.59 0.17
CA CYS A 44 -10.30 -15.70 0.68
C CYS A 44 -9.25 -15.08 -0.24
N THR A 45 -8.19 -14.57 0.37
CA THR A 45 -7.00 -14.09 -0.32
C THR A 45 -5.81 -14.96 0.04
N ALA A 46 -5.08 -15.45 -0.95
CA ALA A 46 -3.88 -16.24 -0.74
C ALA A 46 -2.63 -15.49 -1.23
N TYR A 47 -1.59 -15.50 -0.41
CA TYR A 47 -0.27 -15.02 -0.79
C TYR A 47 0.79 -15.97 -0.27
N LEU A 48 1.58 -16.55 -1.19
CA LEU A 48 2.52 -17.62 -0.88
C LEU A 48 1.83 -18.73 -0.09
N ASP A 49 2.23 -18.92 1.16
CA ASP A 49 1.83 -20.03 2.03
C ASP A 49 0.67 -19.65 2.96
N ASP A 50 0.24 -18.39 2.96
CA ASP A 50 -0.76 -17.87 3.87
C ASP A 50 -2.08 -17.59 3.14
N ILE A 51 -3.16 -18.19 3.64
CA ILE A 51 -4.54 -17.91 3.22
C ILE A 51 -5.21 -17.09 4.30
N VAL A 52 -5.83 -15.99 3.90
CA VAL A 52 -6.68 -15.14 4.73
C VAL A 52 -8.12 -15.36 4.33
N VAL A 53 -8.94 -15.83 5.26
CA VAL A 53 -10.40 -15.96 5.09
C VAL A 53 -11.10 -14.88 5.93
N HIS A 54 -11.98 -14.10 5.30
CA HIS A 54 -12.73 -13.01 5.95
C HIS A 54 -14.24 -13.24 5.85
N GLY A 55 -14.99 -12.80 6.86
CA GLY A 55 -16.45 -12.91 6.87
C GLY A 55 -17.10 -11.75 7.63
N SER A 56 -18.34 -11.41 7.24
CA SER A 56 -19.13 -10.30 7.82
C SER A 56 -19.81 -10.66 9.14
N SER A 57 -19.90 -11.96 9.44
CA SER A 57 -20.44 -12.52 10.67
C SER A 57 -19.74 -13.84 10.97
N LEU A 58 -19.88 -14.34 12.20
CA LEU A 58 -19.34 -15.65 12.57
C LEU A 58 -19.90 -16.77 11.68
N ASN A 59 -21.19 -16.71 11.33
CA ASN A 59 -21.85 -17.71 10.49
C ASN A 59 -21.35 -17.66 9.04
N ASP A 60 -21.28 -16.48 8.44
CA ASP A 60 -20.70 -16.28 7.09
C ASP A 60 -19.25 -16.79 7.04
N HIS A 61 -18.47 -16.44 8.07
CA HIS A 61 -17.08 -16.82 8.18
C HIS A 61 -16.89 -18.34 8.31
N GLN A 62 -17.72 -19.01 9.12
CA GLN A 62 -17.70 -20.47 9.25
C GLN A 62 -18.01 -21.16 7.91
N GLN A 63 -19.03 -20.70 7.19
CA GLN A 63 -19.39 -21.26 5.88
C GLN A 63 -18.24 -21.13 4.87
N LYS A 64 -17.58 -19.96 4.83
CA LYS A 64 -16.41 -19.72 3.98
C LYS A 64 -15.22 -20.61 4.36
N LEU A 65 -14.94 -20.76 5.65
CA LEU A 65 -13.90 -21.65 6.16
C LEU A 65 -14.13 -23.11 5.73
N GLU A 66 -15.37 -23.60 5.85
CA GLU A 66 -15.73 -24.95 5.45
C GLU A 66 -15.46 -25.18 3.95
N GLN A 67 -15.83 -24.23 3.10
CA GLN A 67 -15.56 -24.29 1.66
C GLN A 67 -14.06 -24.31 1.35
N VAL A 68 -13.28 -23.42 1.99
CA VAL A 68 -11.83 -23.37 1.82
C VAL A 68 -11.20 -24.69 2.29
N PHE A 69 -11.56 -25.21 3.46
CA PHE A 69 -11.03 -26.48 3.96
C PHE A 69 -11.42 -27.68 3.10
N ASN A 70 -12.65 -27.72 2.59
CA ASN A 70 -13.08 -28.74 1.64
C ASN A 70 -12.19 -28.69 0.38
N ARG A 71 -11.92 -27.49 -0.15
CA ARG A 71 -11.04 -27.31 -1.31
C ARG A 71 -9.62 -27.81 -1.03
N LEU A 72 -9.04 -27.46 0.11
CA LEU A 72 -7.71 -27.92 0.48
C LEU A 72 -7.64 -29.44 0.65
N ARG A 73 -8.69 -30.06 1.21
CA ARG A 73 -8.80 -31.52 1.35
C ARG A 73 -8.86 -32.22 -0.01
N ILE A 74 -9.63 -31.71 -0.97
CA ILE A 74 -9.70 -32.23 -2.34
C ILE A 74 -8.31 -32.26 -2.99
N HIS A 75 -7.54 -31.18 -2.82
CA HIS A 75 -6.18 -31.05 -3.36
C HIS A 75 -5.08 -31.62 -2.46
N LYS A 76 -5.44 -32.32 -1.38
CA LYS A 76 -4.53 -32.98 -0.42
C LYS A 76 -3.49 -32.04 0.20
N LEU A 77 -3.82 -30.76 0.35
CA LEU A 77 -2.98 -29.79 1.02
C LEU A 77 -3.21 -29.84 2.53
N LYS A 78 -2.12 -29.69 3.30
CA LYS A 78 -2.15 -29.78 4.77
C LYS A 78 -1.75 -28.47 5.41
N LEU A 79 -2.52 -28.08 6.42
CA LEU A 79 -2.30 -26.88 7.21
C LEU A 79 -1.39 -27.19 8.39
N GLN A 80 -0.61 -26.21 8.83
CA GLN A 80 0.19 -26.28 10.05
C GLN A 80 -0.60 -25.67 11.22
N PRO A 81 -1.23 -26.45 12.11
CA PRO A 81 -2.15 -25.92 13.12
C PRO A 81 -1.51 -24.88 14.04
N GLN A 82 -0.22 -25.05 14.38
CA GLN A 82 0.53 -24.14 15.24
C GLN A 82 0.72 -22.73 14.65
N LYS A 83 0.67 -22.58 13.32
CA LYS A 83 0.77 -21.29 12.63
C LYS A 83 -0.59 -20.71 12.26
N CYS A 84 -1.65 -21.50 12.40
CA CYS A 84 -2.98 -21.04 12.08
C CYS A 84 -3.55 -20.20 13.23
N SER A 85 -4.25 -19.12 12.90
CA SER A 85 -4.96 -18.28 13.86
C SER A 85 -6.42 -18.25 13.49
N PHE A 86 -7.29 -18.75 14.37
CA PHE A 86 -8.73 -18.87 14.11
C PHE A 86 -9.55 -17.78 14.83
N LEU A 87 -10.63 -17.32 14.17
CA LEU A 87 -11.66 -16.44 14.75
C LEU A 87 -11.10 -15.20 15.47
N ARG A 88 -10.16 -14.50 14.84
CA ARG A 88 -9.56 -13.27 15.39
C ARG A 88 -10.20 -12.03 14.78
N LYS A 89 -10.39 -10.98 15.58
CA LYS A 89 -10.78 -9.65 15.09
C LYS A 89 -9.63 -8.89 14.41
N GLU A 90 -8.40 -9.27 14.75
CA GLU A 90 -7.18 -8.72 14.18
C GLU A 90 -6.20 -9.84 13.83
N VAL A 91 -5.50 -9.71 12.71
CA VAL A 91 -4.43 -10.64 12.32
C VAL A 91 -3.23 -9.88 11.80
N ILE A 92 -2.06 -10.48 11.97
CA ILE A 92 -0.84 -10.04 11.29
C ILE A 92 -0.77 -10.77 9.96
N TYR A 93 -0.79 -10.03 8.85
CA TYR A 93 -0.68 -10.56 7.50
C TYR A 93 0.26 -9.69 6.67
N LEU A 94 1.27 -10.30 6.05
CA LEU A 94 2.28 -9.61 5.25
C LEU A 94 2.87 -8.39 6.00
N GLY A 95 3.24 -8.53 7.27
CA GLY A 95 3.82 -7.42 8.04
C GLY A 95 2.88 -6.24 8.32
N HIS A 96 1.57 -6.44 8.17
CA HIS A 96 0.53 -5.48 8.53
C HIS A 96 -0.43 -6.10 9.55
N VAL A 97 -0.96 -5.27 10.44
CA VAL A 97 -2.13 -5.61 11.26
C VAL A 97 -3.37 -5.25 10.45
N ILE A 98 -4.23 -6.24 10.26
CA ILE A 98 -5.51 -6.14 9.55
C ILE A 98 -6.60 -6.32 10.59
N ASN A 99 -7.48 -5.34 10.73
CA ASN A 99 -8.64 -5.40 11.62
C ASN A 99 -9.88 -4.81 10.93
N GLU A 100 -11.00 -4.74 11.66
CA GLU A 100 -12.28 -4.21 11.16
C GLU A 100 -12.22 -2.74 10.70
N ASN A 101 -11.35 -1.92 11.31
CA ASN A 101 -11.26 -0.49 11.05
C ASN A 101 -10.32 -0.16 9.88
N GLY A 102 -9.42 -1.07 9.52
CA GLY A 102 -8.47 -0.85 8.44
C GLY A 102 -7.18 -1.65 8.59
N VAL A 103 -6.14 -1.11 7.98
CA VAL A 103 -4.81 -1.70 7.96
C VAL A 103 -3.81 -0.76 8.63
N SER A 104 -2.93 -1.32 9.46
CA SER A 104 -1.82 -0.60 10.08
C SER A 104 -0.51 -1.43 10.00
N PRO A 105 0.67 -0.83 10.17
CA PRO A 105 1.94 -1.57 10.18
C PRO A 105 2.06 -2.51 11.39
N ASP A 106 2.74 -3.65 11.24
CA ASP A 106 3.06 -4.57 12.35
C ASP A 106 3.94 -3.87 13.41
N PRO A 107 3.48 -3.73 14.67
CA PRO A 107 4.25 -3.13 15.76
C PRO A 107 5.62 -3.77 15.97
N ASN A 108 5.78 -5.07 15.72
CA ASN A 108 7.06 -5.75 15.87
C ASN A 108 8.05 -5.30 14.79
N LYS A 109 7.58 -5.05 13.56
CA LYS A 109 8.40 -4.47 12.50
C LYS A 109 8.71 -2.99 12.75
N LEU A 110 7.77 -2.27 13.36
CA LEU A 110 7.99 -0.89 13.79
C LEU A 110 9.05 -0.79 14.90
N LYS A 111 9.13 -1.74 15.84
CA LYS A 111 10.21 -1.77 16.85
C LYS A 111 11.60 -1.77 16.21
N CYS A 112 11.81 -2.60 15.18
CA CYS A 112 13.07 -2.62 14.44
C CYS A 112 13.39 -1.27 13.77
N ILE A 113 12.38 -0.53 13.30
CA ILE A 113 12.55 0.81 12.73
C ILE A 113 12.86 1.84 13.83
N LYS A 114 12.18 1.75 14.98
CA LYS A 114 12.38 2.62 16.15
C LYS A 114 13.79 2.52 16.69
N GLU A 115 14.31 1.30 16.80
CA GLU A 115 15.64 1.01 17.32
C GLU A 115 16.72 1.03 16.24
N TYR A 116 16.34 1.34 14.98
CA TYR A 116 17.29 1.36 13.87
C TYR A 116 18.43 2.36 14.17
N PRO A 117 19.70 1.92 14.10
CA PRO A 117 20.83 2.76 14.43
C PRO A 117 21.03 3.84 13.36
N LYS A 118 21.65 4.95 13.75
CA LYS A 118 22.02 6.01 12.81
C LYS A 118 22.88 5.44 11.67
N PRO A 119 22.48 5.58 10.40
CA PRO A 119 23.24 5.10 9.25
C PRO A 119 24.63 5.72 9.21
N LYS A 120 25.67 4.91 8.98
CA LYS A 120 27.07 5.37 8.92
C LYS A 120 27.63 5.40 7.50
N ASN A 121 26.91 4.80 6.55
CA ASN A 121 27.33 4.73 5.15
C ASN A 121 26.11 4.64 4.20
N ALA A 122 26.36 4.72 2.90
CA ALA A 122 25.31 4.64 1.87
C ALA A 122 24.57 3.29 1.84
N LYS A 123 25.24 2.18 2.20
CA LYS A 123 24.61 0.85 2.28
C LYS A 123 23.59 0.79 3.42
N ASP A 124 23.89 1.40 4.56
CA ASP A 124 22.98 1.51 5.71
C ASP A 124 21.76 2.35 5.34
N ILE A 125 21.95 3.50 4.67
CA ILE A 125 20.83 4.32 4.17
C ILE A 125 19.97 3.52 3.20
N LYS A 126 20.58 2.80 2.25
CA LYS A 126 19.84 2.00 1.27
C LYS A 126 19.03 0.89 1.96
N SER A 127 19.59 0.28 2.99
CA SER A 127 18.92 -0.75 3.79
C SER A 127 17.75 -0.17 4.59
N PHE A 128 17.95 0.99 5.23
CA PHE A 128 16.93 1.72 5.97
C PHE A 128 15.77 2.18 5.06
N LEU A 129 16.06 2.85 3.96
CA LEU A 129 15.05 3.28 2.98
C LEU A 129 14.35 2.08 2.32
N GLY A 130 15.06 0.97 2.11
CA GLY A 130 14.48 -0.28 1.62
C GLY A 130 13.41 -0.83 2.57
N LEU A 131 13.68 -0.81 3.88
CA LEU A 131 12.72 -1.20 4.91
C LEU A 131 11.51 -0.26 4.96
N LEU A 132 11.76 1.05 4.94
CA LEU A 132 10.71 2.08 4.97
C LEU A 132 9.83 2.06 3.73
N ASN A 133 10.37 1.73 2.56
CA ASN A 133 9.63 1.68 1.30
C ASN A 133 8.43 0.73 1.38
N TYR A 134 8.49 -0.32 2.21
CA TYR A 134 7.37 -1.21 2.45
C TYR A 134 6.19 -0.49 3.12
N TYR A 135 6.48 0.42 4.05
CA TYR A 135 5.49 1.19 4.82
C TYR A 135 5.27 2.59 4.27
N ARG A 136 5.84 2.94 3.12
CA ARG A 136 5.71 4.28 2.53
C ARG A 136 4.27 4.73 2.34
N ARG A 137 3.34 3.77 2.16
CA ARG A 137 1.91 4.03 1.97
C ARG A 137 1.21 4.59 3.21
N PHE A 138 1.88 4.60 4.36
CA PHE A 138 1.41 5.17 5.62
C PHE A 138 2.04 6.53 5.94
N VAL A 139 2.99 6.99 5.12
CA VAL A 139 3.75 8.21 5.39
C VAL A 139 3.40 9.24 4.33
N ASP A 140 2.72 10.30 4.77
CA ASP A 140 2.48 11.44 3.91
C ASP A 140 3.80 12.05 3.42
N ASN A 141 3.83 12.41 2.13
CA ASN A 141 4.98 13.07 1.50
C ASN A 141 6.34 12.37 1.74
N PHE A 142 6.36 11.04 1.88
CA PHE A 142 7.56 10.23 2.14
C PHE A 142 8.78 10.63 1.28
N ALA A 143 8.61 10.83 -0.02
CA ALA A 143 9.69 11.18 -0.93
C ALA A 143 10.34 12.54 -0.64
N LYS A 144 9.56 13.52 -0.15
CA LYS A 144 10.05 14.84 0.26
C LYS A 144 10.90 14.71 1.51
N THR A 145 10.39 14.00 2.52
CA THR A 145 11.09 13.77 3.80
C THR A 145 12.34 12.90 3.61
N ALA A 146 12.28 11.88 2.76
CA ALA A 146 13.43 11.01 2.48
C ALA A 146 14.49 11.65 1.58
N LYS A 147 14.24 12.84 1.00
CA LYS A 147 15.12 13.46 0.01
C LYS A 147 16.55 13.64 0.51
N PRO A 148 16.82 14.20 1.71
CA PRO A 148 18.20 14.36 2.19
C PRO A 148 18.95 13.02 2.31
N LEU A 149 18.25 11.95 2.71
CA LEU A 149 18.83 10.61 2.78
C LEU A 149 19.11 10.04 1.39
N THR A 150 18.18 10.16 0.45
CA THR A 150 18.39 9.70 -0.93
C THR A 150 19.48 10.47 -1.66
N TYR A 151 19.75 11.72 -1.29
CA TYR A 151 20.83 12.52 -1.86
C TYR A 151 22.21 11.90 -1.58
N LEU A 152 22.40 11.34 -0.38
CA LEU A 152 23.62 10.62 0.02
C LEU A 152 23.83 9.28 -0.72
N LEU A 153 22.84 8.82 -1.49
CA LEU A 153 22.95 7.62 -2.34
C LEU A 153 23.38 7.93 -3.78
N LYS A 154 23.52 9.20 -4.15
CA LYS A 154 23.93 9.59 -5.50
C LYS A 154 25.40 9.25 -5.73
N LYS A 155 25.72 8.91 -6.98
CA LYS A 155 27.10 8.73 -7.42
C LYS A 155 27.87 10.03 -7.23
N ASP A 156 29.13 9.94 -6.81
CA ASP A 156 30.07 11.05 -6.65
C ASP A 156 29.69 12.08 -5.56
N VAL A 157 28.79 11.70 -4.63
CA VAL A 157 28.47 12.51 -3.44
C VAL A 157 29.20 11.94 -2.22
N PRO A 158 30.00 12.74 -1.50
CA PRO A 158 30.64 12.29 -0.26
C PRO A 158 29.58 12.05 0.82
N PHE A 159 29.79 11.02 1.65
CA PHE A 159 28.89 10.72 2.76
C PHE A 159 29.11 11.74 3.88
N ILE A 160 28.29 12.79 3.90
CA ILE A 160 28.28 13.81 4.95
C ILE A 160 26.90 13.81 5.59
N TRP A 161 26.81 13.31 6.82
CA TRP A 161 25.57 13.30 7.56
C TRP A 161 25.27 14.69 8.14
N SER A 162 24.43 15.45 7.44
CA SER A 162 24.00 16.80 7.84
C SER A 162 22.83 16.77 8.83
N ASP A 163 22.56 17.90 9.48
CA ASP A 163 21.39 18.07 10.36
C ASP A 163 20.07 17.81 9.62
N ASN A 164 20.00 18.17 8.33
CA ASN A 164 18.86 17.84 7.48
C ASN A 164 18.67 16.32 7.30
N CYS A 165 19.76 15.56 7.26
CA CYS A 165 19.71 14.09 7.21
C CYS A 165 19.24 13.52 8.55
N GLU A 166 19.73 14.06 9.67
CA GLU A 166 19.27 13.67 11.01
C GLU A 166 17.78 13.96 11.20
N HIS A 167 17.34 15.18 10.89
CA HIS A 167 15.94 15.58 10.96
C HIS A 167 15.05 14.66 10.10
N SER A 168 15.46 14.41 8.85
CA SER A 168 14.72 13.51 7.94
C SER A 168 14.65 12.08 8.47
N PHE A 169 15.74 11.58 9.05
CA PHE A 169 15.81 10.25 9.64
C PHE A 169 14.85 10.12 10.84
N GLN A 170 14.83 11.10 11.74
CA GLN A 170 13.96 11.10 12.91
C GLN A 170 12.48 11.32 12.53
N GLU A 171 12.18 12.22 11.59
CA GLU A 171 10.81 12.46 11.13
C GLU A 171 10.22 11.21 10.45
N LEU A 172 10.98 10.49 9.63
CA LEU A 172 10.53 9.24 9.03
C LEU A 172 10.25 8.16 10.08
N LYS A 173 11.08 8.07 11.12
CA LYS A 173 10.85 7.15 12.25
C LYS A 173 9.57 7.55 12.98
N LYS A 174 9.42 8.83 13.32
CA LYS A 174 8.26 9.38 14.04
C LYS A 174 6.94 9.16 13.28
N ALA A 175 6.93 9.42 11.97
CA ALA A 175 5.75 9.22 11.12
C ALA A 175 5.27 7.76 11.14
N LEU A 176 6.19 6.79 11.22
CA LEU A 176 5.85 5.37 11.33
C LEU A 176 5.56 4.90 12.75
N MET A 177 5.94 5.63 13.79
CA MET A 177 5.55 5.31 15.17
C MET A 177 4.09 5.63 15.44
N ASN A 178 3.55 6.65 14.76
CA ASN A 178 2.14 7.03 14.82
C ASN A 178 1.54 7.01 13.41
N PRO A 179 1.48 5.84 12.76
CA PRO A 179 0.98 5.77 11.39
C PRO A 179 -0.53 6.06 11.40
N PRO A 180 -1.04 6.81 10.39
CA PRO A 180 -2.47 6.92 10.20
C PRO A 180 -3.05 5.54 9.94
N LEU A 181 -4.25 5.29 10.47
CA LEU A 181 -5.03 4.11 10.10
C LEU A 181 -5.45 4.26 8.64
N LEU A 182 -5.10 3.29 7.80
CA LEU A 182 -5.58 3.26 6.42
C LEU A 182 -6.87 2.47 6.36
N VAL A 183 -7.94 3.12 5.93
CA VAL A 183 -9.27 2.51 5.88
C VAL A 183 -9.43 1.71 4.59
N TYR A 184 -10.25 0.67 4.63
CA TYR A 184 -10.58 -0.09 3.42
C TYR A 184 -11.36 0.80 2.44
N PRO A 185 -11.11 0.66 1.13
CA PRO A 185 -11.95 1.32 0.14
C PRO A 185 -13.38 0.77 0.22
N ASP A 186 -14.35 1.65 0.43
CA ASP A 186 -15.77 1.38 0.24
C ASP A 186 -16.10 1.54 -1.25
N TRP A 187 -16.28 0.40 -1.92
CA TRP A 187 -16.53 0.38 -3.36
C TRP A 187 -17.94 0.84 -3.74
N GLU A 188 -18.90 0.84 -2.80
CA GLU A 188 -20.30 1.18 -3.06
C GLU A 188 -20.56 2.67 -2.89
N ALA A 189 -19.95 3.28 -1.88
CA ALA A 189 -20.08 4.72 -1.63
C ALA A 189 -19.55 5.59 -2.78
N GLY A 190 -18.62 5.06 -3.60
CA GLY A 190 -18.18 5.64 -4.87
C GLY A 190 -17.41 6.97 -4.82
N LYS A 191 -17.42 7.68 -3.70
CA LYS A 191 -16.81 9.01 -3.55
C LYS A 191 -15.32 8.94 -3.18
N PHE A 192 -14.48 8.61 -4.15
CA PHE A 192 -13.03 8.72 -3.98
C PHE A 192 -12.58 10.17 -4.14
N ASN A 193 -11.68 10.60 -3.25
CA ASN A 193 -10.98 11.87 -3.34
C ASN A 193 -9.50 11.59 -3.60
N LEU A 194 -8.93 12.32 -4.55
CA LEU A 194 -7.51 12.28 -4.87
C LEU A 194 -6.92 13.66 -4.62
N CYS A 195 -6.25 13.82 -3.47
CA CYS A 195 -5.52 15.03 -3.14
C CYS A 195 -4.09 14.92 -3.69
N THR A 196 -3.61 15.94 -4.39
CA THR A 196 -2.23 16.00 -4.89
C THR A 196 -1.51 17.25 -4.45
N ASP A 197 -0.20 17.14 -4.23
CA ASP A 197 0.69 18.25 -3.90
C ASP A 197 1.99 18.11 -4.71
N ALA A 198 2.48 19.22 -5.27
CA ALA A 198 3.79 19.26 -5.90
C ALA A 198 4.73 20.26 -5.21
N SER A 199 5.86 19.73 -4.75
CA SER A 199 6.98 20.57 -4.32
C SER A 199 7.99 20.79 -5.44
N GLN A 200 8.99 21.62 -5.17
CA GLN A 200 10.08 21.86 -6.12
C GLN A 200 10.81 20.58 -6.57
N TYR A 201 10.77 19.51 -5.76
CA TYR A 201 11.62 18.33 -5.92
C TYR A 201 10.92 16.97 -5.84
N ALA A 202 9.67 16.94 -5.40
CA ALA A 202 8.89 15.73 -5.19
C ALA A 202 7.41 16.03 -5.36
N ILE A 203 6.65 15.01 -5.74
CA ILE A 203 5.20 15.04 -5.83
C ILE A 203 4.61 14.03 -4.85
N GLY A 204 3.48 14.38 -4.26
CA GLY A 204 2.73 13.59 -3.30
C GLY A 204 1.28 13.46 -3.73
N ALA A 205 0.64 12.39 -3.27
CA ALA A 205 -0.77 12.15 -3.44
C ALA A 205 -1.36 11.34 -2.28
N VAL A 206 -2.59 11.66 -1.93
CA VAL A 206 -3.40 10.94 -0.95
C VAL A 206 -4.67 10.49 -1.62
N LEU A 207 -4.93 9.19 -1.58
CA LEU A 207 -6.23 8.63 -1.95
C LEU A 207 -7.05 8.47 -0.66
N SER A 208 -8.24 9.05 -0.63
CA SER A 208 -9.14 9.03 0.52
C SER A 208 -10.59 8.89 0.09
N GLN A 209 -11.47 8.63 1.06
CA GLN A 209 -12.91 8.51 0.84
C GLN A 209 -13.73 9.23 1.92
N GLY A 210 -14.91 9.70 1.53
CA GLY A 210 -15.83 10.43 2.41
C GLY A 210 -15.90 11.92 2.11
N ASP A 211 -16.54 12.67 2.99
CA ASP A 211 -16.71 14.10 2.83
C ASP A 211 -15.48 14.87 3.31
N VAL A 212 -14.88 15.63 2.39
CA VAL A 212 -13.76 16.51 2.67
C VAL A 212 -14.23 17.61 3.65
N PRO A 213 -13.53 17.88 4.76
CA PRO A 213 -12.16 17.47 5.08
C PRO A 213 -12.02 16.29 6.05
N LYS A 214 -13.12 15.59 6.34
CA LYS A 214 -13.15 14.44 7.26
C LYS A 214 -12.94 13.11 6.52
N ASP A 215 -12.45 13.20 5.29
CA ASP A 215 -12.17 12.05 4.44
C ASP A 215 -11.10 11.16 5.08
N GLN A 216 -11.32 9.85 5.01
CA GLN A 216 -10.44 8.87 5.61
C GLN A 216 -9.40 8.39 4.58
N PRO A 217 -8.11 8.35 4.94
CA PRO A 217 -7.06 7.98 4.00
C PRO A 217 -7.10 6.48 3.72
N ILE A 218 -7.04 6.13 2.44
CA ILE A 218 -6.90 4.74 1.96
C ILE A 218 -5.43 4.44 1.70
N ALA A 219 -4.71 5.38 1.08
CA ALA A 219 -3.30 5.21 0.79
C ALA A 219 -2.58 6.53 0.49
N TYR A 220 -1.35 6.64 0.95
CA TYR A 220 -0.42 7.71 0.57
C TYR A 220 0.53 7.24 -0.53
N ALA A 221 0.89 8.14 -1.43
CA ALA A 221 1.89 7.91 -2.45
C ALA A 221 2.77 9.15 -2.62
N SER A 222 4.06 8.95 -2.83
CA SER A 222 4.94 10.05 -3.24
C SER A 222 6.11 9.54 -4.07
N ARG A 223 6.69 10.43 -4.88
CA ARG A 223 7.94 10.18 -5.58
C ARG A 223 8.76 11.45 -5.77
N THR A 224 10.07 11.30 -5.90
CA THR A 224 10.94 12.41 -6.29
C THR A 224 10.80 12.71 -7.79
N LEU A 225 11.03 13.97 -8.15
CA LEU A 225 11.08 14.42 -9.53
C LEU A 225 12.44 14.05 -10.16
N ASN A 226 12.41 13.62 -11.42
CA ASN A 226 13.62 13.37 -12.20
C ASN A 226 14.28 14.69 -12.65
N LYS A 227 15.48 14.62 -13.26
CA LYS A 227 16.24 15.82 -13.65
C LYS A 227 15.46 16.75 -14.60
N ALA A 228 14.69 16.20 -15.53
CA ALA A 228 13.89 16.99 -16.47
C ALA A 228 12.66 17.60 -15.79
N GLU A 229 11.96 16.83 -14.97
CA GLU A 229 10.77 17.27 -14.23
C GLU A 229 11.09 18.36 -13.19
N ASN A 230 12.31 18.38 -12.64
CA ASN A 230 12.73 19.47 -11.73
C ASN A 230 12.73 20.85 -12.42
N ASN A 231 12.91 20.89 -13.74
CA ASN A 231 12.93 22.12 -14.54
C ASN A 231 11.54 22.56 -15.01
N TYR A 232 10.49 21.79 -14.68
CA TYR A 232 9.13 22.15 -15.04
C TYR A 232 8.67 23.40 -14.27
N SER A 233 7.79 24.19 -14.89
CA SER A 233 7.08 25.25 -14.19
C SER A 233 6.20 24.67 -13.07
N VAL A 234 5.80 25.50 -12.11
CA VAL A 234 4.93 25.09 -10.99
C VAL A 234 3.67 24.40 -11.51
N ILE A 235 2.99 25.01 -12.48
CA ILE A 235 1.77 24.46 -13.10
C ILE A 235 2.00 23.07 -13.70
N GLN A 236 3.14 22.87 -14.39
CA GLN A 236 3.49 21.57 -14.96
C GLN A 236 3.81 20.53 -13.88
N LYS A 237 4.39 20.92 -12.75
CA LYS A 237 4.66 20.02 -11.62
C LYS A 237 3.38 19.58 -10.93
N GLU A 238 2.46 20.50 -10.71
CA GLU A 238 1.14 20.21 -10.13
C GLU A 238 0.33 19.27 -11.04
N LEU A 239 0.29 19.55 -12.33
CA LEU A 239 -0.38 18.67 -13.29
C LEU A 239 0.30 17.29 -13.39
N LEU A 240 1.63 17.25 -13.36
CA LEU A 240 2.37 16.00 -13.31
C LEU A 240 2.02 15.19 -12.06
N ALA A 241 1.80 15.85 -10.90
CA ALA A 241 1.34 15.19 -9.69
C ALA A 241 0.00 14.48 -9.90
N ILE A 242 -0.98 15.16 -10.50
CA ILE A 242 -2.28 14.57 -10.86
C ILE A 242 -2.12 13.38 -11.80
N VAL A 243 -1.46 13.57 -12.94
CA VAL A 243 -1.31 12.52 -13.96
C VAL A 243 -0.62 11.28 -13.39
N TRP A 244 0.44 11.50 -12.62
CA TRP A 244 1.15 10.41 -11.96
C TRP A 244 0.29 9.72 -10.90
N ALA A 245 -0.44 10.48 -10.08
CA ALA A 245 -1.28 9.96 -9.01
C ALA A 245 -2.45 9.14 -9.55
N VAL A 246 -3.14 9.63 -10.60
CA VAL A 246 -4.21 8.88 -11.28
C VAL A 246 -3.69 7.56 -11.85
N LYS A 247 -2.51 7.58 -12.48
CA LYS A 247 -1.88 6.36 -12.97
C LYS A 247 -1.50 5.40 -11.83
N TYR A 248 -0.98 5.92 -10.73
CA TYR A 248 -0.56 5.13 -9.58
C TYR A 248 -1.76 4.46 -8.89
N PHE A 249 -2.84 5.21 -8.71
CA PHE A 249 -4.09 4.74 -8.09
C PHE A 249 -5.10 4.19 -9.11
N ARG A 250 -4.66 3.88 -10.34
CA ARG A 250 -5.50 3.27 -11.38
C ARG A 250 -6.31 2.06 -10.89
N PRO A 251 -5.78 1.14 -10.06
CA PRO A 251 -6.57 0.02 -9.53
C PRO A 251 -7.81 0.43 -8.74
N TYR A 252 -7.80 1.61 -8.13
CA TYR A 252 -8.93 2.17 -7.37
C TYR A 252 -9.85 3.02 -8.27
N LEU A 253 -9.25 3.89 -9.10
CA LEU A 253 -9.96 4.96 -9.80
C LEU A 253 -10.54 4.55 -11.16
N TYR A 254 -9.97 3.54 -11.82
CA TYR A 254 -10.40 3.19 -13.18
C TYR A 254 -11.84 2.65 -13.20
N GLY A 255 -12.66 3.19 -14.11
CA GLY A 255 -14.07 2.81 -14.26
C GLY A 255 -15.00 3.40 -13.18
N ARG A 256 -14.55 4.41 -12.42
CA ARG A 256 -15.34 5.08 -11.38
C ARG A 256 -15.18 6.59 -11.47
N HIS A 257 -16.20 7.30 -11.01
CA HIS A 257 -16.13 8.75 -10.82
C HIS A 257 -15.35 9.08 -9.54
N PHE A 258 -14.49 10.10 -9.58
CA PHE A 258 -13.75 10.57 -8.40
C PHE A 258 -13.52 12.09 -8.44
N THR A 259 -13.18 12.68 -7.29
CA THR A 259 -12.85 14.10 -7.20
C THR A 259 -11.35 14.28 -7.03
N ILE A 260 -10.71 15.06 -7.90
CA ILE A 260 -9.34 15.53 -7.75
C ILE A 260 -9.34 16.83 -6.96
N ILE A 261 -8.56 16.89 -5.90
CA ILE A 261 -8.44 18.06 -5.02
C ILE A 261 -7.03 18.62 -5.17
N THR A 262 -6.95 19.89 -5.54
CA THR A 262 -5.70 20.60 -5.78
C THR A 262 -5.73 21.98 -5.15
N ASP A 263 -4.57 22.44 -4.69
CA ASP A 263 -4.33 23.78 -4.18
C ASP A 263 -3.90 24.77 -5.26
N HIS A 264 -3.96 24.37 -6.53
CA HIS A 264 -3.53 25.19 -7.66
C HIS A 264 -4.71 25.56 -8.58
N ARG A 265 -5.33 26.72 -8.33
CA ARG A 265 -6.54 27.22 -9.07
C ARG A 265 -6.46 27.09 -10.59
N PRO A 266 -5.36 27.43 -11.28
CA PRO A 266 -5.29 27.28 -12.74
C PRO A 266 -5.57 25.86 -13.27
N LEU A 267 -5.42 24.82 -12.45
CA LEU A 267 -5.69 23.45 -12.87
C LEU A 267 -7.18 23.14 -13.05
N THR A 268 -8.09 23.89 -12.41
CA THR A 268 -9.54 23.72 -12.62
C THR A 268 -9.96 24.10 -14.04
N TYR A 269 -9.19 24.98 -14.70
CA TYR A 269 -9.46 25.45 -16.06
C TYR A 269 -8.54 24.82 -17.11
N LEU A 270 -7.66 23.90 -16.69
CA LEU A 270 -6.59 23.37 -17.52
C LEU A 270 -7.12 22.70 -18.80
N PHE A 271 -8.31 22.11 -18.79
CA PHE A 271 -8.91 21.46 -19.96
C PHE A 271 -9.54 22.44 -20.96
N GLY A 272 -9.74 23.71 -20.58
CA GLY A 272 -10.29 24.76 -21.46
C GLY A 272 -9.25 25.48 -22.33
N ILE A 273 -7.94 25.25 -22.12
CA ILE A 273 -6.88 25.94 -22.88
C ILE A 273 -6.81 25.37 -24.31
N LYS A 274 -7.03 26.24 -25.32
CA LYS A 274 -7.01 25.89 -26.75
C LYS A 274 -5.58 25.63 -27.28
N ASP A 275 -4.59 26.38 -26.82
CA ASP A 275 -3.18 26.25 -27.24
C ASP A 275 -2.35 25.47 -26.20
N ALA A 276 -2.61 24.17 -26.08
CA ALA A 276 -1.86 23.30 -25.18
C ALA A 276 -0.54 22.83 -25.83
N SER A 277 0.56 22.86 -25.08
CA SER A 277 1.82 22.25 -25.53
C SER A 277 1.66 20.73 -25.76
N SER A 278 2.51 20.13 -26.58
CA SER A 278 2.46 18.69 -26.90
C SER A 278 2.54 17.79 -25.66
N GLN A 279 3.22 18.23 -24.60
CA GLN A 279 3.24 17.54 -23.32
C GLN A 279 1.87 17.58 -22.62
N LEU A 280 1.26 18.76 -22.54
CA LEU A 280 -0.05 18.93 -21.92
C LEU A 280 -1.12 18.12 -22.65
N MET A 281 -1.07 18.09 -23.98
CA MET A 281 -2.00 17.28 -24.77
C MET A 281 -1.88 15.78 -24.44
N ARG A 282 -0.66 15.25 -24.32
CA ARG A 282 -0.46 13.84 -23.91
C ARG A 282 -1.02 13.55 -22.52
N TRP A 283 -0.84 14.46 -21.57
CA TRP A 283 -1.38 14.30 -20.22
C TRP A 283 -2.90 14.41 -20.18
N ARG A 284 -3.50 15.29 -21.00
CA ARG A 284 -4.95 15.35 -21.16
C ARG A 284 -5.51 14.04 -21.71
N LEU A 285 -4.90 13.48 -22.74
CA LEU A 285 -5.31 12.18 -23.30
C LEU A 285 -5.24 11.07 -22.26
N GLN A 286 -4.21 11.06 -21.39
CA GLN A 286 -4.11 10.07 -20.31
C GLN A 286 -5.21 10.21 -19.26
N LEU A 287 -5.64 11.44 -18.97
CA LEU A 287 -6.71 11.70 -18.01
C LEU A 287 -8.09 11.46 -18.63
N ALA A 288 -8.25 11.61 -19.95
CA ALA A 288 -9.52 11.42 -20.65
C ALA A 288 -10.10 9.99 -20.53
N ASP A 289 -9.27 8.99 -20.21
CA ASP A 289 -9.72 7.62 -19.91
C ASP A 289 -10.47 7.48 -18.57
N TYR A 290 -10.54 8.56 -17.78
CA TYR A 290 -11.07 8.57 -16.42
C TYR A 290 -12.24 9.55 -16.30
N ASP A 291 -13.17 9.23 -15.41
CA ASP A 291 -14.29 10.09 -15.04
C ASP A 291 -13.97 10.81 -13.71
N TYR A 292 -13.85 12.13 -13.75
CA TYR A 292 -13.50 12.90 -12.56
C TYR A 292 -13.93 14.37 -12.61
N ASP A 293 -14.06 14.95 -11.42
CA ASP A 293 -14.18 16.39 -11.21
C ASP A 293 -12.89 16.97 -10.61
N ILE A 294 -12.56 18.23 -10.92
CA ILE A 294 -11.46 18.95 -10.27
C ILE A 294 -12.03 20.02 -9.35
N LYS A 295 -11.70 19.93 -8.05
CA LYS A 295 -12.05 20.94 -7.03
C LYS A 295 -10.80 21.63 -6.51
N TYR A 296 -10.87 22.95 -6.43
CA TYR A 296 -9.84 23.75 -5.79
C TYR A 296 -10.07 23.83 -4.28
N ARG A 297 -9.00 23.71 -3.49
CA ARG A 297 -9.03 23.93 -2.05
C ARG A 297 -7.75 24.63 -1.60
N ALA A 298 -7.84 25.66 -0.76
CA ALA A 298 -6.67 26.48 -0.41
C ALA A 298 -5.62 25.70 0.40
N GLY A 299 -4.33 25.96 0.19
CA GLY A 299 -3.19 25.30 0.86
C GLY A 299 -3.31 25.10 2.38
N PRO A 300 -3.73 26.11 3.17
CA PRO A 300 -3.94 25.96 4.62
C PRO A 300 -5.04 24.97 5.00
N GLU A 301 -6.03 24.80 4.12
CA GLU A 301 -7.08 23.78 4.24
C GLU A 301 -6.60 22.43 3.66
N HIS A 302 -5.60 22.43 2.79
CA HIS A 302 -4.99 21.24 2.18
C HIS A 302 -4.07 20.49 3.16
N SER A 303 -3.41 21.23 4.04
CA SER A 303 -2.73 20.68 5.21
C SER A 303 -3.78 20.21 6.22
N ASN A 304 -4.22 18.95 6.09
CA ASN A 304 -4.95 18.22 7.14
C ASN A 304 -4.04 17.95 8.37
N ALA A 305 -3.31 18.97 8.83
CA ALA A 305 -2.48 18.98 10.01
C ALA A 305 -3.28 19.05 11.32
N ASP A 306 -4.62 19.07 11.25
CA ASP A 306 -5.47 19.10 12.46
C ASP A 306 -6.51 17.96 12.52
N CYS A 307 -6.43 16.96 11.62
CA CYS A 307 -7.31 15.78 11.66
C CYS A 307 -6.72 14.59 12.44
N LEU A 308 -5.43 14.59 12.77
CA LEU A 308 -4.82 13.55 13.61
C LEU A 308 -5.12 13.73 15.11
N SER A 309 -5.63 14.89 15.53
CA SER A 309 -5.88 15.21 16.95
C SER A 309 -7.34 14.97 17.40
N ARG A 310 -8.27 14.62 16.49
CA ARG A 310 -9.71 14.52 16.80
C ARG A 310 -10.39 13.35 16.11
N ILE A 311 -10.00 12.11 16.42
CA ILE A 311 -10.92 10.98 16.28
C ILE A 311 -11.79 10.96 17.54
N ARG A 312 -13.02 11.47 17.42
CA ARG A 312 -14.10 11.10 18.35
C ARG A 312 -14.66 9.76 17.88
N VAL A 313 -14.66 8.81 18.80
CA VAL A 313 -15.36 7.52 18.65
C VAL A 313 -16.84 7.82 18.80
N ASP A 314 -17.50 8.24 17.72
CA ASP A 314 -18.96 8.33 17.69
C ASP A 314 -19.50 7.02 17.13
N THR A 315 -19.93 6.16 18.05
CA THR A 315 -20.68 4.94 17.79
C THR A 315 -22.09 5.30 17.32
N GLU A 316 -22.29 5.43 16.01
CA GLU A 316 -23.64 5.37 15.43
C GLU A 316 -23.73 4.35 14.30
N ARG A 317 -24.68 3.43 14.47
CA ARG A 317 -24.98 2.29 13.62
C ARG A 317 -25.54 2.76 12.29
N LEU A 318 -24.91 2.41 11.18
CA LEU A 318 -25.51 2.49 9.84
C LEU A 318 -25.38 1.15 9.12
N SER A 319 -26.47 0.80 8.45
CA SER A 319 -26.76 -0.49 7.82
C SER A 319 -26.79 -0.33 6.30
N GLY A 320 -26.28 -1.32 5.56
CA GLY A 320 -26.20 -1.35 4.07
C GLY A 320 -24.81 -1.80 3.59
N THR A 321 -24.50 -3.06 3.24
CA THR A 321 -24.76 -3.91 2.05
C THR A 321 -23.70 -3.92 0.90
N SER A 322 -22.40 -3.95 1.22
CA SER A 322 -21.33 -4.87 0.72
C SER A 322 -20.96 -5.07 -0.77
N VAL A 323 -19.62 -5.00 -1.05
CA VAL A 323 -18.77 -6.10 -1.61
C VAL A 323 -17.26 -5.72 -1.71
N ILE A 324 -16.22 -6.49 -1.30
CA ILE A 324 -16.04 -7.54 -0.26
C ILE A 324 -14.58 -7.47 0.27
N VAL A 325 -14.26 -6.50 1.13
CA VAL A 325 -13.78 -6.80 2.49
C VAL A 325 -14.78 -6.03 3.33
N ASN A 326 -15.87 -6.68 3.72
CA ASN A 326 -16.94 -6.01 4.44
C ASN A 326 -16.37 -5.30 5.67
N ASN A 327 -16.83 -4.07 5.91
CA ASN A 327 -16.61 -3.24 7.10
C ASN A 327 -17.07 -3.89 8.43
N ASN A 328 -17.24 -5.21 8.46
CA ASN A 328 -17.59 -6.05 9.59
C ASN A 328 -16.76 -7.34 9.57
N ALA A 329 -15.45 -7.28 9.29
CA ALA A 329 -14.57 -8.44 9.40
C ALA A 329 -14.42 -8.85 10.87
N LEU A 330 -15.43 -9.51 11.42
CA LEU A 330 -15.49 -9.98 12.81
C LEU A 330 -14.54 -11.16 13.06
N CYS A 331 -14.13 -11.86 12.00
CA CYS A 331 -13.26 -13.02 12.06
C CYS A 331 -12.35 -13.08 10.84
N ILE A 332 -11.05 -13.05 11.09
CA ILE A 332 -10.01 -13.28 10.10
C ILE A 332 -9.26 -14.54 10.51
N VAL A 333 -9.02 -15.42 9.53
CA VAL A 333 -8.22 -16.64 9.73
C VAL A 333 -7.04 -16.59 8.82
N MET A 334 -5.85 -16.64 9.42
CA MET A 334 -4.64 -16.96 8.70
C MET A 334 -4.41 -18.46 8.81
N VAL A 335 -4.27 -19.10 7.66
CA VAL A 335 -3.97 -20.52 7.57
C VAL A 335 -2.64 -20.66 6.82
N SER A 336 -1.63 -21.21 7.48
CA SER A 336 -0.33 -21.46 6.87
C SER A 336 -0.13 -22.94 6.55
N PHE A 337 0.47 -23.25 5.40
CA PHE A 337 0.77 -24.63 5.00
C PHE A 337 2.00 -25.21 5.71
N ILE A 338 2.02 -26.54 5.81
CA ILE A 338 3.27 -27.31 5.98
C ILE A 338 3.83 -27.51 4.57
N ILE A 339 4.96 -26.87 4.25
CA ILE A 339 5.74 -27.21 3.04
C ILE A 339 6.59 -28.45 3.34
#